data_AF-A0A521U2Q8-F1
#
_entry.id   AF-A0A521U2Q8-F1
#
_cell.length_a   1.000
_cell.length_b   1.000
_cell.length_c   1.000
_cell.angle_alpha   90.00
_cell.angle_beta   90.00
_cell.angle_gamma   90.00
#
_symmetry.space_group_name_H-M   'P 1'
#
loop_
_entity.id
_entity.type
_entity.pdbx_description
1 polymer ?
#
loop_
_entity_poly.entity_id
_entity_poly.type
_entity_poly.pdbx_seq_one_letter_code
_entity_poly.pdbx_strand_id
1 'polypeptide(L)'
;MSSIVDRVRKLVALAGSPNEHESRSAAAMACRLIREHGLQVSDPSSHARHAEREVPRRRTAGPYTRARSVRGASCRECAEPVADGEVFHDAGGAPVHGDCIPRGERP
;
A
#
# COMPACT_ATOMS: atom_id res chain seq x y z
N MET A 1 39.50 0.74 15.35
CA MET A 1 38.68 1.94 15.07
C MET A 1 37.23 1.57 15.33
N SER A 2 36.52 2.24 16.25
CA SER A 2 35.10 1.92 16.51
C SER A 2 34.26 2.32 15.29
N SER A 3 33.39 1.44 14.82
CA SER A 3 32.53 1.76 13.68
C SER A 3 31.51 2.84 14.07
N ILE A 4 30.95 3.53 13.07
CA ILE A 4 29.87 4.50 13.29
C ILE A 4 28.68 3.84 14.00
N VAL A 5 28.39 2.57 13.67
CA VAL A 5 27.33 1.79 14.31
C VAL A 5 27.62 1.58 15.79
N ASP A 6 28.86 1.25 16.17
CA ASP A 6 29.24 1.11 17.59
C ASP A 6 29.09 2.43 18.35
N ARG A 7 29.42 3.55 17.69
CA ARG A 7 29.26 4.89 18.28
C ARG A 7 27.78 5.23 18.50
N VAL A 8 26.92 4.95 17.52
CA VAL A 8 25.47 5.14 17.65
C VAL A 8 24.89 4.25 18.76
N ARG A 9 25.28 2.97 18.84
CA ARG A 9 24.84 2.07 19.91
C ARG A 9 25.19 2.59 21.31
N LYS A 10 26.42 3.10 21.49
CA LYS A 10 26.83 3.70 22.76
C LYS A 10 26.01 4.95 23.11
N LEU A 11 25.73 5.82 22.15
CA LEU A 11 24.91 7.01 22.36
C LEU A 11 23.45 6.65 22.70
N VAL A 12 22.88 5.63 22.05
CA VAL A 12 21.53 5.13 22.36
C VAL A 12 21.47 4.57 23.78
N ALA A 13 22.50 3.84 24.22
CA ALA A 13 22.59 3.37 25.61
C ALA A 13 22.64 4.53 26.61
N LEU A 14 23.39 5.59 26.31
CA LEU A 14 23.48 6.80 27.15
C LEU A 14 22.20 7.64 27.15
N ALA A 15 21.41 7.59 26.07
CA ALA A 15 20.13 8.29 25.99
C ALA A 15 19.10 7.80 27.03
N GLY A 16 19.29 6.60 27.59
CA GLY A 16 18.47 6.04 28.67
C GLY A 16 19.00 6.33 30.08
N SER A 17 20.05 7.14 30.22
CA SER A 17 20.62 7.43 31.53
C SER A 17 19.69 8.30 32.39
N PRO A 18 19.79 8.25 33.73
CA PRO A 18 19.00 9.10 34.61
C PRO A 18 19.43 10.58 34.58
N ASN A 19 20.55 10.91 33.93
CA ASN A 19 21.01 12.28 33.77
C ASN A 19 20.38 12.92 32.53
N GLU A 20 19.36 13.77 32.72
CA GLU A 20 18.60 14.37 31.63
C GLU A 20 19.47 15.13 30.61
N HIS A 21 20.54 15.78 31.07
CA HIS A 21 21.42 16.55 30.21
C HIS A 21 22.24 15.67 29.27
N GLU A 22 22.82 14.59 29.81
CA GLU A 22 23.57 13.60 29.05
C GLU A 22 22.66 12.78 28.15
N SER A 23 21.47 12.42 28.63
CA SER A 23 20.48 11.67 27.85
C SER A 23 19.99 12.47 26.64
N ARG A 24 19.65 13.75 26.82
CA ARG A 24 19.18 14.61 25.73
C ARG A 24 20.26 14.85 24.68
N SER A 25 21.50 15.12 25.12
CA SER A 25 22.63 15.36 24.22
C SER A 25 23.04 14.08 23.46
N ALA A 26 23.05 12.92 24.14
CA ALA A 26 23.34 11.64 23.51
C ALA A 26 22.28 11.24 22.47
N ALA A 27 20.99 11.43 22.77
CA ALA A 27 19.90 11.18 21.83
C ALA A 27 20.01 12.07 20.59
N ALA A 28 20.28 13.38 20.78
CA ALA A 28 20.46 14.32 19.67
C ALA A 28 21.63 13.91 18.76
N MET A 29 22.76 13.51 19.35
CA MET A 29 23.93 13.05 18.61
C MET A 29 23.67 11.73 17.87
N ALA A 30 22.98 10.78 18.50
CA ALA A 30 22.60 9.51 17.85
C ALA A 30 21.72 9.77 16.62
N CYS A 31 20.67 10.58 16.76
CA CYS A 31 19.77 10.95 15.66
C CYS A 31 20.49 11.71 14.53
N ARG A 32 21.53 12.48 14.86
CA ARG A 32 22.36 13.14 13.85
C ARG A 32 23.16 12.13 13.03
N LEU A 33 23.89 11.23 13.70
CA LEU A 33 24.71 10.21 13.03
C LEU A 33 23.87 9.24 12.19
N ILE A 34 22.68 8.87 12.66
CA ILE A 34 21.74 8.02 11.90
C ILE A 34 21.37 8.68 10.57
N ARG A 35 21.06 9.98 10.59
CA ARG A 35 20.68 10.73 9.38
C ARG A 35 21.87 10.95 8.45
N GLU A 36 23.02 11.34 8.99
CA GLU A 36 24.23 11.62 8.19
C GLU A 36 24.75 10.37 7.46
N HIS A 37 24.58 9.19 8.06
CA HIS A 37 25.07 7.93 7.48
C HIS A 37 23.98 7.03 6.91
N GLY A 38 22.72 7.51 6.83
CA GLY A 38 21.60 6.76 6.25
C GLY A 38 21.30 5.43 6.96
N LEU A 39 21.52 5.35 8.27
CA LEU A 39 21.31 4.12 9.03
C LEU A 39 19.82 3.84 9.20
N GLN A 40 19.41 2.60 8.99
CA GLN A 40 18.03 2.16 9.19
C GLN A 40 17.88 1.50 10.56
N VAL A 41 16.89 1.96 11.34
CA VAL A 41 16.50 1.34 12.60
C VAL A 41 15.30 0.44 12.32
N SER A 42 15.50 -0.87 12.38
CA SER A 42 14.42 -1.85 12.25
C SER A 42 14.02 -2.35 13.63
N ASP A 43 12.74 -2.25 13.94
CA ASP A 43 12.17 -2.93 15.10
C ASP A 43 11.92 -4.40 14.70
N PRO A 44 12.50 -5.38 15.42
CA PRO A 44 12.38 -6.79 15.06
C PRO A 44 10.92 -7.30 15.13
N SER A 45 10.05 -6.63 15.89
CA SER A 45 8.61 -6.96 15.97
C SER A 45 7.82 -6.45 14.77
N SER A 46 8.35 -5.48 14.02
CA SER A 46 7.70 -4.89 12.85
C SER A 46 7.77 -5.79 11.61
N HIS A 47 8.69 -6.76 11.58
CA HIS A 47 8.74 -7.78 10.51
C HIS A 47 7.57 -8.78 10.59
N ALA A 48 6.98 -8.97 11.76
CA ALA A 48 5.78 -9.81 11.91
C ALA A 48 4.53 -9.13 11.32
N ARG A 49 4.41 -7.80 11.43
CA ARG A 49 3.22 -7.05 11.00
C ARG A 49 3.08 -6.86 9.49
N HIS A 50 4.16 -7.03 8.73
CA HIS A 50 4.13 -6.92 7.28
C HIS A 50 3.80 -8.24 6.56
N ALA A 51 3.91 -9.38 7.25
CA ALA A 51 3.49 -10.68 6.70
C ALA A 51 1.96 -10.82 6.65
N GLU A 52 1.22 -10.03 7.45
CA GLU A 52 -0.24 -10.02 7.52
C GLU A 52 -0.88 -8.84 6.77
N ARG A 53 -0.19 -8.25 5.78
CA ARG A 53 -0.93 -7.47 4.78
C ARG A 53 -1.64 -8.47 3.89
N GLU A 54 -2.69 -9.09 4.44
CA GLU A 54 -3.67 -9.86 3.72
C GLU A 54 -4.05 -9.04 2.50
N VAL A 55 -3.68 -9.57 1.34
CA VAL A 55 -4.22 -9.15 0.05
C VAL A 55 -5.72 -9.04 0.28
N PRO A 56 -6.37 -7.88 0.07
CA PRO A 56 -7.81 -7.78 0.27
C PRO A 56 -8.39 -8.91 -0.54
N ARG A 57 -9.00 -9.89 0.15
CA ARG A 57 -9.62 -11.05 -0.47
C ARG A 57 -10.46 -10.47 -1.59
N ARG A 58 -10.00 -10.67 -2.83
CA ARG A 58 -10.78 -10.26 -4.00
C ARG A 58 -12.07 -11.01 -3.80
N ARG A 59 -13.12 -10.31 -3.35
CA ARG A 59 -14.50 -10.73 -3.58
C ARG A 59 -14.45 -11.19 -5.02
N THR A 60 -14.74 -12.46 -5.27
CA THR A 60 -14.78 -13.05 -6.59
C THR A 60 -15.53 -12.08 -7.47
N ALA A 61 -14.78 -11.22 -8.18
CA ALA A 61 -15.36 -10.28 -9.10
C ALA A 61 -16.01 -11.21 -10.11
N GLY A 62 -17.33 -11.07 -10.30
CA GLY A 62 -18.01 -11.82 -11.34
C GLY A 62 -17.31 -11.63 -12.69
N PRO A 63 -17.75 -12.30 -13.74
CA PRO A 63 -17.17 -12.14 -15.07
C PRO A 63 -17.23 -10.68 -15.58
N TYR A 64 -17.93 -9.79 -14.87
CA TYR A 64 -18.06 -8.39 -15.20
C TYR A 64 -17.17 -7.47 -14.36
N THR A 65 -16.43 -6.58 -15.03
CA THR A 65 -15.60 -5.55 -14.38
C THR A 65 -16.08 -4.15 -14.76
N ARG A 66 -16.20 -3.24 -13.79
CA ARG A 66 -16.60 -1.85 -14.04
C ARG A 66 -15.52 -1.09 -14.84
N ALA A 67 -15.93 -0.49 -15.95
CA ALA A 67 -15.12 0.35 -16.82
C ALA A 67 -15.42 1.82 -16.56
N ARG A 68 -14.42 2.70 -16.75
CA ARG A 68 -14.60 4.13 -16.55
C ARG A 68 -15.09 4.86 -17.81
N SER A 69 -14.90 4.29 -18.99
CA SER A 69 -15.37 4.88 -20.27
C SER A 69 -15.23 3.86 -21.40
N VAL A 70 -16.22 3.78 -22.30
CA VAL A 70 -16.05 3.24 -23.65
C VAL A 70 -16.59 4.28 -24.62
N ARG A 71 -15.75 4.76 -25.55
CA ARG A 71 -16.23 5.70 -26.58
C ARG A 71 -16.70 4.91 -27.78
N GLY A 72 -17.95 5.12 -28.19
CA GLY A 72 -18.50 4.59 -29.44
C GLY A 72 -18.58 3.06 -29.50
N ALA A 73 -18.73 2.39 -28.35
CA ALA A 73 -18.84 0.94 -28.29
C ALA A 73 -20.30 0.49 -28.10
N SER A 74 -20.65 -0.66 -28.67
CA SER A 74 -21.99 -1.26 -28.58
C SER A 74 -22.02 -2.42 -27.59
N CYS A 75 -23.10 -2.53 -26.83
CA CYS A 75 -23.31 -3.58 -25.85
C CYS A 75 -23.32 -4.95 -26.53
N ARG A 76 -22.61 -5.93 -25.96
CA ARG A 76 -22.55 -7.28 -26.52
C ARG A 76 -23.91 -8.00 -26.53
N GLU A 77 -24.77 -7.74 -25.54
CA GLU A 77 -26.03 -8.46 -25.35
C GLU A 77 -27.18 -7.90 -26.19
N CYS A 78 -27.31 -6.57 -26.28
CA CYS A 78 -28.41 -5.92 -27.00
C CYS A 78 -27.99 -5.19 -28.29
N ALA A 79 -26.70 -5.13 -28.60
CA ALA A 79 -26.11 -4.40 -29.74
C ALA A 79 -26.37 -2.87 -29.76
N GLU A 80 -27.01 -2.31 -28.72
CA GLU A 80 -27.25 -0.88 -28.60
C GLU A 80 -25.99 -0.12 -28.15
N PRO A 81 -25.85 1.17 -28.51
CA PRO A 81 -24.73 1.98 -28.08
C PRO A 81 -24.67 2.09 -26.55
N VAL A 82 -23.47 1.92 -25.99
CA VAL A 82 -23.22 2.15 -24.58
C VAL A 82 -22.86 3.62 -24.39
N ALA A 83 -23.69 4.35 -23.65
CA ALA A 83 -23.45 5.74 -23.33
C ALA A 83 -22.20 5.92 -22.45
N ASP A 84 -21.54 7.08 -22.55
CA ASP A 84 -20.47 7.48 -21.63
C ASP A 84 -21.05 7.50 -20.19
N GLY A 85 -20.65 6.52 -19.37
CA GLY A 85 -21.23 6.31 -18.04
C GLY A 85 -20.76 5.03 -17.34
N GLU A 86 -21.64 4.43 -16.52
CA GLU A 86 -21.38 3.16 -15.83
C GLU A 86 -21.42 1.98 -16.80
N VAL A 87 -20.27 1.71 -17.42
CA VAL A 87 -20.08 0.60 -18.35
C VAL A 87 -19.37 -0.55 -17.65
N PHE A 88 -19.65 -1.77 -18.08
CA PHE A 88 -18.97 -2.96 -17.59
C PHE A 88 -18.34 -3.71 -18.77
N HIS A 89 -17.27 -4.45 -18.52
CA HIS A 89 -16.68 -5.38 -19.48
C HIS A 89 -16.98 -6.81 -19.04
N ASP A 90 -17.37 -7.66 -19.98
CA ASP A 90 -17.43 -9.11 -19.76
C ASP A 90 -16.02 -9.73 -19.61
N ALA A 91 -15.96 -11.04 -19.40
CA ALA A 91 -14.69 -11.78 -19.26
C ALA A 91 -13.81 -11.71 -20.52
N GLY A 92 -14.39 -11.40 -21.68
CA GLY A 92 -13.69 -11.20 -22.95
C GLY A 92 -13.31 -9.74 -23.22
N GLY A 93 -13.60 -8.80 -22.31
CA GLY A 93 -13.35 -7.38 -22.48
C GLY A 93 -14.40 -6.65 -23.34
N ALA A 94 -15.50 -7.30 -23.73
CA ALA A 94 -16.56 -6.66 -24.50
C ALA A 94 -17.44 -5.79 -23.59
N PRO A 95 -17.85 -4.59 -24.05
CA PRO A 95 -18.67 -3.69 -23.25
C PRO A 95 -20.10 -4.20 -23.13
N VAL A 96 -20.68 -4.01 -21.94
CA VAL A 96 -22.05 -4.36 -21.59
C VAL A 96 -22.66 -3.29 -20.69
N HIS A 97 -23.96 -3.02 -20.85
CA HIS A 97 -24.71 -2.15 -19.94
C HIS A 97 -24.85 -2.81 -18.57
N GLY A 98 -24.96 -2.00 -17.51
CA GLY A 98 -25.22 -2.52 -16.16
C GLY A 98 -26.54 -3.28 -16.03
N ASP A 99 -27.54 -2.95 -16.86
CA ASP A 99 -28.85 -3.62 -16.89
C ASP A 99 -28.85 -4.91 -17.72
N CYS A 100 -27.84 -5.09 -18.59
CA CYS A 100 -27.65 -6.32 -19.36
C CYS A 100 -26.86 -7.39 -18.58
N ILE A 101 -26.39 -7.09 -17.36
CA ILE A 101 -25.67 -8.03 -16.50
C ILE A 101 -26.67 -8.89 -15.70
N PRO A 102 -26.49 -10.22 -15.65
CA PRO A 102 -27.28 -11.09 -14.79
C PRO A 102 -27.29 -10.65 -13.33
N ARG A 103 -28.46 -10.75 -12.67
CA ARG A 103 -28.61 -10.38 -11.26
C ARG A 103 -27.70 -11.24 -10.39
N GLY A 104 -26.86 -10.60 -9.58
CA GLY A 104 -25.88 -11.26 -8.70
C GLY A 104 -24.46 -11.27 -9.23
N GLU A 105 -24.24 -10.87 -10.49
CA GLU A 105 -22.91 -10.82 -11.13
C GLU A 105 -22.41 -9.40 -11.39
N ARG A 106 -23.24 -8.39 -11.11
CA ARG A 106 -22.84 -6.98 -11.14
C ARG A 106 -21.86 -6.71 -9.99
N PRO A 107 -20.66 -6.15 -10.26
CA PRO A 107 -19.65 -5.86 -9.24
C PRO A 107 -20.04 -4.72 -8.30
#